data_AF-A0A2J0LGK4-F1
#
_entry.id   AF-A0A2J0LGK4-F1
#
_cell.length_a   1.000
_cell.length_b   1.000
_cell.length_c   1.000
_cell.angle_alpha   90.00
_cell.angle_beta   90.00
_cell.angle_gamma   90.00
#
_symmetry.space_group_name_H-M   'P 1'
#
loop_
_entity.id
_entity.type
_entity.pdbx_description
1 polymer ?
#
loop_
_entity_poly.entity_id
_entity_poly.type
_entity_poly.pdbx_seq_one_letter_code
_entity_poly.pdbx_strand_id
1 'polypeptide(L)'
;MPRISRIFTKEGVFHILSRGNNRQKVFRDIDDYTAYLNLLKKYKQEHRFRLYHYCLMPNHVHLIIESTKDTDLSRLMKQLNIAYLCHYRKRYGYCGHFWQDRYKSLLISKDEYLITAGRYIELNPVKAKIVSQPKDYAWSSYNAYAYGKKDGLTDYSPIYLEMGATDMERQKNYRKDILKESKTAALNLNVRFFGSKEFISQMEEEFQVKNTQARRGRPKRDNKHSI
;
A
#
# COMPACT_ATOMS: atom_id res chain seq x y z
N MET A 1 -7.36 -8.37 -17.37
CA MET A 1 -6.59 -7.17 -17.79
C MET A 1 -5.11 -7.54 -17.81
N PRO A 2 -4.31 -7.12 -18.81
CA PRO A 2 -2.87 -7.33 -18.82
C PRO A 2 -2.27 -6.57 -17.65
N ARG A 3 -1.39 -7.22 -16.91
CA ARG A 3 -0.81 -6.68 -15.68
C ARG A 3 0.27 -5.66 -16.02
N ILE A 4 0.35 -4.56 -15.28
CA ILE A 4 1.53 -3.70 -15.27
C ILE A 4 2.70 -4.52 -14.73
N SER A 5 3.82 -4.57 -15.48
CA SER A 5 5.04 -5.18 -14.97
C SER A 5 5.49 -4.43 -13.72
N ARG A 6 5.75 -5.16 -12.64
CA ARG A 6 6.23 -4.58 -11.39
C ARG A 6 7.64 -4.05 -11.62
N ILE A 7 7.88 -2.85 -11.10
CA ILE A 7 9.23 -2.30 -11.03
C ILE A 7 9.96 -2.96 -9.87
N PHE A 8 11.14 -3.46 -10.17
CA PHE A 8 12.06 -3.99 -9.18
C PHE A 8 13.24 -3.03 -9.06
N THR A 9 13.24 -2.26 -7.97
CA THR A 9 14.44 -1.61 -7.48
C THR A 9 14.84 -2.26 -6.16
N LYS A 10 16.14 -2.30 -5.88
CA LYS A 10 16.68 -2.79 -4.61
C LYS A 10 16.21 -1.92 -3.45
N GLU A 11 16.05 -0.62 -3.70
CA GLU A 11 15.73 0.38 -2.70
C GLU A 11 14.60 1.27 -3.19
N GLY A 12 13.61 1.50 -2.34
CA GLY A 12 12.47 2.32 -2.70
C GLY A 12 11.29 2.11 -1.78
N VAL A 13 10.34 3.05 -1.83
CA VAL A 13 9.11 2.99 -1.05
C VAL A 13 7.97 2.50 -1.92
N PHE A 14 7.32 1.43 -1.53
CA PHE A 14 6.29 0.77 -2.33
C PHE A 14 4.96 0.76 -1.61
N HIS A 15 3.91 1.21 -2.30
CA HIS A 15 2.55 0.86 -1.92
C HIS A 15 2.17 -0.49 -2.52
N ILE A 16 1.92 -1.44 -1.64
CA ILE A 16 1.55 -2.81 -1.92
C ILE A 16 0.06 -3.02 -1.70
N LEU A 17 -0.59 -3.72 -2.64
CA LEU A 17 -1.97 -4.18 -2.51
C LEU A 17 -2.07 -5.69 -2.77
N SER A 18 -2.52 -6.43 -1.77
CA SER A 18 -2.98 -7.82 -1.90
C SER A 18 -4.50 -7.86 -1.76
N ARG A 19 -5.24 -8.44 -2.72
CA ARG A 19 -6.71 -8.47 -2.70
C ARG A 19 -7.23 -9.89 -2.77
N GLY A 20 -8.23 -10.21 -1.96
CA GLY A 20 -8.92 -11.50 -1.97
C GLY A 20 -9.55 -11.79 -3.33
N ASN A 21 -9.46 -13.05 -3.74
CA ASN A 21 -10.06 -13.52 -4.99
C ASN A 21 -11.56 -13.22 -5.03
N ASN A 22 -12.09 -12.80 -6.18
CA ASN A 22 -13.47 -12.32 -6.32
C ASN A 22 -13.89 -11.25 -5.31
N ARG A 23 -12.92 -10.45 -4.79
CA ARG A 23 -13.13 -9.45 -3.73
C ARG A 23 -13.70 -10.06 -2.44
N GLN A 24 -13.51 -11.35 -2.22
CA GLN A 24 -13.95 -12.06 -1.02
C GLN A 24 -13.34 -11.48 0.24
N LYS A 25 -14.05 -11.58 1.37
CA LYS A 25 -13.50 -11.22 2.68
C LYS A 25 -12.36 -12.18 3.02
N VAL A 26 -11.16 -11.62 3.17
CA VAL A 26 -9.96 -12.32 3.59
C VAL A 26 -9.77 -12.28 5.10
N PHE A 27 -10.42 -11.33 5.79
CA PHE A 27 -10.53 -11.29 7.24
C PHE A 27 -12.00 -11.43 7.64
N ARG A 28 -12.34 -12.48 8.41
CA ARG A 28 -13.72 -12.73 8.86
C ARG A 28 -13.98 -12.17 10.26
N ASP A 29 -12.96 -12.18 11.12
CA ASP A 29 -13.05 -11.77 12.51
C ASP A 29 -11.72 -11.19 13.02
N ILE A 30 -11.66 -10.84 14.31
CA ILE A 30 -10.53 -10.19 14.98
C ILE A 30 -9.25 -11.05 14.95
N ASP A 31 -9.37 -12.36 15.07
CA ASP A 31 -8.21 -13.26 15.12
C ASP A 31 -7.50 -13.32 13.76
N ASP A 32 -8.25 -13.19 12.66
CA ASP A 32 -7.68 -13.14 11.31
C ASP A 32 -6.80 -11.89 11.12
N TYR A 33 -7.28 -10.73 11.58
CA TYR A 33 -6.47 -9.50 11.55
C TYR A 33 -5.24 -9.63 12.44
N THR A 34 -5.41 -10.17 13.66
CA THR A 34 -4.33 -10.40 14.62
C THR A 34 -3.26 -11.32 14.04
N ALA A 35 -3.66 -12.43 13.42
CA ALA A 35 -2.75 -13.37 12.77
C ALA A 35 -1.94 -12.70 11.66
N TYR A 36 -2.57 -11.87 10.83
CA TYR A 36 -1.86 -11.14 9.78
C TYR A 36 -0.86 -10.13 10.33
N LEU A 37 -1.24 -9.36 11.36
CA LEU A 37 -0.31 -8.43 12.02
C LEU A 37 0.88 -9.15 12.66
N ASN A 38 0.66 -10.32 13.26
CA ASN A 38 1.74 -11.14 13.82
C ASN A 38 2.69 -11.67 12.72
N LEU A 39 2.14 -12.08 11.57
CA LEU A 39 2.96 -12.45 10.41
C LEU A 39 3.77 -11.26 9.90
N LEU A 40 3.19 -10.07 9.84
CA LEU A 40 3.93 -8.84 9.49
C LEU A 40 5.07 -8.57 10.48
N LYS A 41 4.84 -8.69 11.79
CA LYS A 41 5.88 -8.50 12.81
C LYS A 41 7.04 -9.46 12.62
N LYS A 42 6.72 -10.74 12.45
CA LYS A 42 7.70 -11.80 12.16
C LYS A 42 8.52 -11.47 10.92
N TYR A 43 7.86 -11.20 9.80
CA TYR A 43 8.57 -10.96 8.54
C TYR A 43 9.30 -9.62 8.49
N LYS A 44 8.88 -8.62 9.27
CA LYS A 44 9.63 -7.38 9.45
C LYS A 44 11.00 -7.64 10.05
N GLN A 45 11.10 -8.54 11.01
CA GLN A 45 12.38 -8.95 11.59
C GLN A 45 13.22 -9.76 10.61
N GLU A 46 12.62 -10.73 9.90
CA GLU A 46 13.33 -11.61 8.97
C GLU A 46 13.86 -10.90 7.71
N HIS A 47 13.10 -9.95 7.16
CA HIS A 47 13.40 -9.26 5.88
C HIS A 47 13.91 -7.82 6.04
N ARG A 48 13.98 -7.34 7.29
CA ARG A 48 14.57 -6.03 7.68
C ARG A 48 14.04 -4.84 6.87
N PHE A 49 12.75 -4.84 6.56
CA PHE A 49 12.09 -3.72 5.86
C PHE A 49 11.51 -2.71 6.86
N ARG A 50 11.25 -1.49 6.39
CA ARG A 50 10.47 -0.52 7.18
C ARG A 50 9.01 -0.50 6.71
N LEU A 51 8.08 -0.53 7.65
CA LEU A 51 6.65 -0.43 7.39
C LEU A 51 6.16 0.95 7.80
N TYR A 52 6.01 1.84 6.82
CA TYR A 52 5.56 3.20 7.09
C TYR A 52 4.07 3.26 7.41
N HIS A 53 3.22 2.67 6.57
CA HIS A 53 1.77 2.68 6.78
C HIS A 53 1.16 1.32 6.45
N TYR A 54 0.05 0.99 7.09
CA TYR A 54 -0.75 -0.18 6.72
C TYR A 54 -2.25 0.07 6.93
N CYS A 55 -3.07 -0.66 6.17
CA CYS A 55 -4.51 -0.76 6.40
C CYS A 55 -4.99 -2.13 5.92
N LEU A 56 -5.46 -2.97 6.85
CA LEU A 56 -6.03 -4.27 6.54
C LEU A 56 -7.53 -4.09 6.34
N MET A 57 -8.01 -4.04 5.10
CA MET A 57 -9.44 -3.97 4.78
C MET A 57 -10.04 -5.38 4.74
N PRO A 58 -11.36 -5.58 4.96
CA PRO A 58 -11.95 -6.92 5.04
C PRO A 58 -11.63 -7.85 3.87
N ASN A 59 -11.47 -7.32 2.65
CA ASN A 59 -11.18 -8.08 1.44
C ASN A 59 -9.82 -7.78 0.78
N HIS A 60 -8.98 -6.91 1.35
CA HIS A 60 -7.68 -6.58 0.79
C HIS A 60 -6.75 -5.90 1.80
N VAL A 61 -5.46 -5.88 1.51
CA VAL A 61 -4.43 -5.34 2.40
C VAL A 61 -3.65 -4.26 1.67
N HIS A 62 -3.51 -3.09 2.30
CA HIS A 62 -2.61 -2.02 1.89
C HIS A 62 -1.40 -1.98 2.81
N LEU A 63 -0.18 -1.99 2.26
CA LEU A 63 1.07 -1.79 2.99
C LEU A 63 1.91 -0.74 2.26
N ILE A 64 2.56 0.17 2.99
CA ILE A 64 3.58 1.06 2.46
C ILE A 64 4.91 0.65 3.07
N ILE A 65 5.75 0.00 2.27
CA ILE A 65 7.00 -0.63 2.69
C ILE A 65 8.18 0.08 2.03
N GLU A 66 9.18 0.45 2.81
CA GLU A 66 10.50 0.77 2.28
C GLU A 66 11.34 -0.51 2.20
N SER A 67 11.71 -0.86 0.97
CA SER A 67 12.70 -1.90 0.70
C SER A 67 14.09 -1.33 0.90
N THR A 68 14.93 -2.03 1.65
CA THR A 68 16.38 -1.77 1.75
C THR A 68 17.14 -2.75 0.86
N LYS A 69 18.47 -2.59 0.74
CA LYS A 69 19.33 -3.49 -0.06
C LYS A 69 19.17 -4.98 0.30
N ASP A 70 18.86 -5.27 1.55
CA ASP A 70 18.70 -6.63 2.07
C ASP A 70 17.26 -7.17 1.96
N THR A 71 16.33 -6.34 1.50
CA THR A 71 14.91 -6.69 1.41
C THR A 71 14.56 -7.23 0.02
N ASP A 72 14.25 -8.53 -0.07
CA ASP A 72 13.58 -9.08 -1.25
C ASP A 72 12.07 -8.96 -1.09
N LEU A 73 11.51 -7.87 -1.63
CA LEU A 73 10.07 -7.58 -1.55
C LEU A 73 9.21 -8.69 -2.17
N SER A 74 9.68 -9.34 -3.24
CA SER A 74 8.93 -10.44 -3.88
C SER A 74 8.87 -11.65 -2.97
N ARG A 75 10.00 -12.02 -2.37
CA ARG A 75 10.08 -13.14 -1.43
C ARG A 75 9.28 -12.86 -0.16
N LEU A 76 9.41 -11.68 0.42
CA LEU A 76 8.62 -11.21 1.56
C LEU A 76 7.12 -11.39 1.30
N MET A 77 6.61 -10.79 0.22
CA MET A 77 5.18 -10.82 -0.08
C MET A 77 4.69 -12.22 -0.44
N LYS A 78 5.52 -13.05 -1.09
CA LYS A 78 5.21 -14.47 -1.34
C LYS A 78 5.04 -15.22 -0.02
N GLN A 79 5.98 -15.08 0.90
CA GLN A 79 5.94 -15.75 2.20
C GLN A 79 4.74 -15.28 3.05
N LEU A 80 4.53 -13.97 3.15
CA LEU A 80 3.40 -13.38 3.89
C LEU A 80 2.05 -13.87 3.35
N ASN A 81 1.85 -13.81 2.02
CA ASN A 81 0.59 -14.21 1.40
C ASN A 81 0.32 -15.72 1.54
N ILE A 82 1.36 -16.56 1.47
CA ILE A 82 1.25 -18.02 1.67
C ILE A 82 0.98 -18.36 3.13
N ALA A 83 1.73 -17.78 4.06
CA ALA A 83 1.56 -18.03 5.49
C ALA A 83 0.15 -17.67 5.97
N TYR A 84 -0.37 -16.53 5.52
CA TYR A 84 -1.74 -16.14 5.84
C TYR A 84 -2.78 -17.05 5.18
N LEU A 85 -2.56 -17.49 3.94
CA LEU A 85 -3.41 -18.50 3.31
C LEU A 85 -3.44 -19.80 4.14
N CYS A 86 -2.31 -20.27 4.62
CA CYS A 86 -2.24 -21.46 5.47
C CYS A 86 -3.04 -21.29 6.76
N HIS A 87 -2.93 -20.13 7.43
CA HIS A 87 -3.78 -19.77 8.58
C HIS A 87 -5.27 -19.86 8.24
N TYR A 88 -5.69 -19.19 7.16
CA TYR A 88 -7.09 -19.16 6.74
C TYR A 88 -7.63 -20.55 6.36
N ARG A 89 -6.82 -21.36 5.67
CA ARG A 89 -7.17 -22.75 5.32
C ARG A 89 -7.38 -23.60 6.55
N LYS A 90 -6.44 -23.53 7.51
CA LYS A 90 -6.52 -24.29 8.76
C LYS A 90 -7.78 -23.94 9.54
N ARG A 91 -8.17 -22.66 9.56
CA ARG A 91 -9.29 -22.18 10.36
C ARG A 91 -10.66 -22.41 9.73
N TYR A 92 -10.75 -22.27 8.40
CA TYR A 92 -12.04 -22.28 7.69
C TYR A 92 -12.22 -23.41 6.69
N GLY A 93 -11.28 -24.37 6.62
CA GLY A 93 -11.33 -25.47 5.66
C GLY A 93 -11.31 -25.01 4.19
N TYR A 94 -10.72 -23.84 3.91
CA TYR A 94 -10.81 -23.21 2.59
C TYR A 94 -10.05 -24.00 1.50
N CYS A 95 -10.67 -24.18 0.34
CA CYS A 95 -10.05 -24.76 -0.85
C CYS A 95 -10.17 -23.78 -2.04
N GLY A 96 -9.14 -23.74 -2.90
CA GLY A 96 -9.12 -22.89 -4.10
C GLY A 96 -8.19 -21.66 -4.03
N HIS A 97 -8.39 -20.77 -5.00
CA HIS A 97 -7.59 -19.53 -5.19
C HIS A 97 -8.02 -18.46 -4.19
N PHE A 98 -7.11 -18.12 -3.27
CA PHE A 98 -7.42 -17.21 -2.16
C PHE A 98 -7.18 -15.73 -2.47
N TRP A 99 -6.01 -15.42 -3.06
CA TRP A 99 -5.68 -14.08 -3.55
C TRP A 99 -6.08 -13.96 -5.01
N GLN A 100 -6.58 -12.79 -5.42
CA GLN A 100 -7.07 -12.54 -6.78
C GLN A 100 -5.96 -12.63 -7.83
N ASP A 101 -4.75 -12.20 -7.46
CA ASP A 101 -3.54 -12.27 -8.26
C ASP A 101 -2.34 -12.14 -7.29
N ARG A 102 -1.12 -12.13 -7.81
CA ARG A 102 0.03 -11.59 -7.10
C ARG A 102 -0.26 -10.16 -6.62
N TYR A 103 0.44 -9.73 -5.57
CA TYR A 103 0.34 -8.38 -5.07
C TYR A 103 0.66 -7.34 -6.16
N LYS A 104 -0.04 -6.21 -6.13
CA LYS A 104 0.34 -5.01 -6.91
C LYS A 104 1.36 -4.20 -6.12
N SER A 105 2.24 -3.52 -6.83
CA SER A 105 3.23 -2.60 -6.24
C SER A 105 3.30 -1.32 -7.06
N LEU A 106 3.25 -0.19 -6.38
CA LEU A 106 3.39 1.18 -6.90
C LEU A 106 4.58 1.81 -6.18
N LEU A 107 5.58 2.29 -6.91
CA LEU A 107 6.72 3.00 -6.32
C LEU A 107 6.30 4.44 -5.98
N ILE A 108 6.59 4.88 -4.77
CA ILE A 108 6.23 6.18 -4.23
C ILE A 108 7.51 7.00 -4.01
N SER A 109 7.46 8.28 -4.37
CA SER A 109 8.51 9.23 -4.00
C SER A 109 8.60 9.36 -2.48
N LYS A 110 9.83 9.43 -1.95
CA LYS A 110 10.10 9.47 -0.51
C LYS A 110 10.07 10.91 0.02
N ASP A 111 9.00 11.62 -0.29
CA ASP A 111 8.72 13.01 0.06
C ASP A 111 7.25 13.12 0.55
N GLU A 112 6.63 14.28 0.43
CA GLU A 112 5.21 14.50 0.79
C GLU A 112 4.22 13.49 0.19
N TYR A 113 4.56 12.86 -0.95
CA TYR A 113 3.72 11.83 -1.57
C TYR A 113 3.65 10.55 -0.73
N LEU A 114 4.68 10.25 0.06
CA LEU A 114 4.66 9.13 1.01
C LEU A 114 3.56 9.30 2.05
N ILE A 115 3.52 10.48 2.68
CA ILE A 115 2.51 10.79 3.70
C ILE A 115 1.10 10.84 3.10
N THR A 116 0.98 11.40 1.89
CA THR A 116 -0.28 11.46 1.14
C THR A 116 -0.80 10.05 0.85
N ALA A 117 0.07 9.13 0.43
CA ALA A 117 -0.30 7.73 0.20
C ALA A 117 -0.71 7.02 1.50
N GLY A 118 0.00 7.27 2.61
CA GLY A 118 -0.30 6.73 3.93
C GLY A 118 -1.70 7.13 4.42
N ARG A 119 -1.99 8.43 4.40
CA ARG A 119 -3.30 8.98 4.76
C ARG A 119 -4.41 8.46 3.84
N TYR A 120 -4.14 8.33 2.54
CA TYR A 120 -5.10 7.75 1.60
C TYR A 120 -5.53 6.34 2.02
N ILE A 121 -4.58 5.46 2.35
CA ILE A 121 -4.92 4.08 2.73
C ILE A 121 -5.59 4.01 4.10
N GLU A 122 -5.22 4.89 5.04
CA GLU A 122 -5.82 4.98 6.38
C GLU A 122 -7.25 5.53 6.37
N LEU A 123 -7.62 6.30 5.33
CA LEU A 123 -8.99 6.79 5.10
C LEU A 123 -9.89 5.78 4.37
N ASN A 124 -9.35 4.67 3.85
CA ASN A 124 -10.15 3.66 3.13
C ASN A 124 -11.30 3.06 3.95
N PRO A 125 -11.15 2.75 5.25
CA PRO A 125 -12.25 2.27 6.09
C PRO A 125 -13.43 3.26 6.15
N VAL A 126 -13.14 4.56 6.20
CA VAL A 126 -14.15 5.62 6.20
C VAL A 126 -14.81 5.74 4.82
N LYS A 127 -14.01 5.74 3.75
CA LYS A 127 -14.51 5.78 2.35
C LYS A 127 -15.41 4.57 2.04
N ALA A 128 -15.08 3.41 2.61
CA ALA A 128 -15.86 2.18 2.49
C ALA A 128 -17.05 2.12 3.46
N LYS A 129 -17.29 3.17 4.26
CA LYS A 129 -18.36 3.26 5.27
C LYS A 129 -18.33 2.14 6.31
N ILE A 130 -17.15 1.62 6.64
CA ILE A 130 -16.95 0.62 7.70
C ILE A 130 -16.96 1.30 9.07
N VAL A 131 -16.37 2.48 9.16
CA VAL A 131 -16.33 3.34 10.36
C VAL A 131 -16.60 4.80 9.97
N SER A 132 -17.04 5.62 10.92
CA SER A 132 -17.27 7.05 10.69
C SER A 132 -15.98 7.87 10.75
N GLN A 133 -15.03 7.49 11.62
CA GLN A 133 -13.74 8.17 11.75
C GLN A 133 -12.58 7.17 11.62
N PRO A 134 -11.42 7.58 11.07
CA PRO A 134 -10.29 6.67 10.88
C PRO A 134 -9.72 6.12 12.21
N LYS A 135 -9.89 6.86 13.32
CA LYS A 135 -9.48 6.42 14.66
C LYS A 135 -10.21 5.17 15.15
N ASP A 136 -11.42 4.95 14.66
CA ASP A 136 -12.28 3.85 15.09
C ASP A 136 -11.94 2.54 14.36
N TYR A 137 -11.04 2.59 13.37
CA TYR A 137 -10.54 1.41 12.68
C TYR A 137 -9.24 0.91 13.31
N ALA A 138 -9.31 -0.18 14.09
CA ALA A 138 -8.16 -0.74 14.79
C ALA A 138 -7.08 -1.35 13.86
N TRP A 139 -7.44 -1.65 12.61
CA TRP A 139 -6.61 -2.43 11.67
C TRP A 139 -5.84 -1.56 10.67
N SER A 140 -5.45 -0.36 11.08
CA SER A 140 -4.59 0.54 10.31
C SER A 140 -3.53 1.21 11.19
N SER A 141 -2.52 1.79 10.55
CA SER A 141 -1.47 2.58 11.21
C SER A 141 -1.94 3.96 11.70
N TYR A 142 -3.18 4.36 11.41
CA TYR A 142 -3.66 5.72 11.68
C TYR A 142 -3.48 6.11 13.16
N ASN A 143 -3.82 5.21 14.08
CA ASN A 143 -3.72 5.51 15.52
C ASN A 143 -2.27 5.62 16.01
N ALA A 144 -1.31 4.99 15.34
CA ALA A 144 0.11 5.20 15.63
C ALA A 144 0.52 6.63 15.28
N TYR A 145 0.21 7.09 14.07
CA TYR A 145 0.54 8.46 13.62
C TYR A 145 -0.26 9.56 14.34
N ALA A 146 -1.56 9.36 14.52
CA ALA A 146 -2.48 10.39 15.00
C ALA A 146 -2.52 10.53 16.53
N TYR A 147 -2.22 9.45 17.26
CA TYR A 147 -2.35 9.40 18.72
C TYR A 147 -1.17 8.71 19.43
N GLY A 148 -0.10 8.36 18.70
CA GLY A 148 1.08 7.74 19.29
C GLY A 148 0.84 6.32 19.84
N LYS A 149 -0.21 5.63 19.40
CA LYS A 149 -0.50 4.26 19.86
C LYS A 149 0.60 3.32 19.39
N LYS A 150 1.31 2.68 20.33
CA LYS A 150 2.35 1.69 20.02
C LYS A 150 1.70 0.40 19.49
N ASP A 151 1.98 0.07 18.24
CA ASP A 151 1.52 -1.17 17.58
C ASP A 151 2.64 -2.22 17.40
N GLY A 152 3.90 -1.80 17.56
CA GLY A 152 5.09 -2.63 17.34
C GLY A 152 5.35 -2.96 15.87
N LEU A 153 4.75 -2.21 14.94
CA LEU A 153 4.81 -2.44 13.50
C LEU A 153 5.19 -1.20 12.72
N THR A 154 4.61 -0.05 13.04
CA THR A 154 4.83 1.18 12.28
C THR A 154 6.20 1.78 12.57
N ASP A 155 6.98 1.99 11.51
CA ASP A 155 8.11 2.92 11.52
C ASP A 155 7.59 4.28 11.07
N TYR A 156 7.85 5.34 11.83
CA TYR A 156 7.41 6.67 11.42
C TYR A 156 8.19 7.14 10.19
N SER A 157 7.47 7.63 9.18
CA SER A 157 8.09 8.19 7.98
C SER A 157 8.94 9.42 8.30
N PRO A 158 10.05 9.67 7.57
CA PRO A 158 10.87 10.88 7.78
C PRO A 158 10.03 12.16 7.71
N ILE A 159 9.09 12.21 6.77
CA ILE A 159 8.19 13.35 6.57
C ILE A 159 7.29 13.57 7.78
N TYR A 160 6.80 12.51 8.44
CA TYR A 160 6.07 12.65 9.69
C TYR A 160 6.93 13.22 10.82
N LEU A 161 8.20 12.83 10.90
CA LEU A 161 9.13 13.34 11.92
C LEU A 161 9.39 14.84 11.75
N GLU A 162 9.33 15.34 10.52
CA GLU A 162 9.43 16.75 10.16
C GLU A 162 8.14 17.55 10.40
N MET A 163 6.99 16.89 10.61
CA MET A 163 5.70 17.56 10.85
C MET A 163 5.63 18.31 12.18
N GLY A 164 6.62 18.19 13.07
CA GLY A 164 6.63 18.87 14.36
C GLY A 164 7.88 18.52 15.17
N ALA A 165 8.27 19.40 16.09
CA ALA A 165 9.43 19.20 16.94
C ALA A 165 9.15 18.17 18.04
N THR A 166 7.90 18.10 18.52
CA THR A 166 7.46 17.14 19.55
C THR A 166 6.46 16.12 18.99
N ASP A 167 6.34 14.97 19.66
CA ASP A 167 5.34 13.96 19.27
C ASP A 167 3.91 14.51 19.33
N MET A 168 3.60 15.38 20.30
CA MET A 168 2.29 16.04 20.39
C MET A 168 2.01 16.93 19.18
N GLU A 169 3.01 17.70 18.72
CA GLU A 169 2.88 18.54 17.53
C GLU A 169 2.69 17.69 16.27
N ARG A 170 3.49 16.63 16.09
CA ARG A 170 3.37 15.72 14.94
C ARG A 170 1.99 15.08 14.89
N GLN A 171 1.51 14.54 16.02
CA GLN A 171 0.18 13.95 16.14
C GLN A 171 -0.94 14.96 15.86
N LYS A 172 -0.82 16.20 16.35
CA LYS A 172 -1.77 17.28 16.08
C LYS A 172 -1.79 17.66 14.59
N ASN A 173 -0.63 17.85 13.98
CA ASN A 173 -0.50 18.24 12.58
C ASN A 173 -0.97 17.11 11.65
N TYR A 174 -0.68 15.85 11.98
CA TYR A 174 -1.20 14.68 11.24
C TYR A 174 -2.73 14.62 11.25
N ARG A 175 -3.36 14.83 12.42
CA ARG A 175 -4.83 14.89 12.54
C ARG A 175 -5.44 16.07 11.79
N LYS A 176 -4.76 17.22 11.73
CA LYS A 176 -5.23 18.40 11.00
C LYS A 176 -5.20 18.17 9.49
N ASP A 177 -4.13 17.56 9.00
CA ASP A 177 -3.94 17.41 7.56
C ASP A 177 -4.77 16.27 6.96
N ILE A 178 -5.03 15.18 7.69
CA ILE A 178 -5.88 14.10 7.17
C ILE A 178 -7.30 14.58 6.83
N LEU A 179 -7.77 15.65 7.50
CA LEU A 179 -9.05 16.30 7.21
C LEU A 179 -9.03 17.13 5.92
N LYS A 180 -7.86 17.64 5.50
CA LYS A 180 -7.70 18.40 4.24
C LYS A 180 -7.69 17.48 3.02
N GLU A 181 -7.27 16.24 3.19
CA GLU A 181 -7.08 15.26 2.12
C GLU A 181 -8.36 14.51 1.67
N SER A 182 -9.56 14.96 2.06
CA SER A 182 -10.80 14.36 1.51
C SER A 182 -10.92 14.51 -0.03
N LYS A 183 -10.05 15.31 -0.65
CA LYS A 183 -9.99 15.61 -2.09
C LYS A 183 -8.89 14.88 -2.88
N THR A 184 -8.01 14.06 -2.28
CA THR A 184 -6.98 13.36 -3.08
C THR A 184 -7.61 12.24 -3.93
N ALA A 185 -7.47 12.40 -5.26
CA ALA A 185 -7.82 11.42 -6.27
C ALA A 185 -7.28 10.04 -5.85
N ALA A 186 -8.13 9.02 -5.95
CA ALA A 186 -7.81 7.67 -5.50
C ALA A 186 -6.43 7.24 -6.00
N LEU A 187 -5.54 6.86 -5.07
CA LEU A 187 -4.20 6.34 -5.40
C LEU A 187 -4.38 5.19 -6.39
N ASN A 188 -4.09 5.46 -7.66
CA ASN A 188 -4.46 4.58 -8.74
C ASN A 188 -3.36 3.52 -8.88
N LEU A 189 -3.56 2.35 -8.30
CA LEU A 189 -2.67 1.20 -8.43
C LEU A 189 -2.61 0.60 -9.86
N ASN A 190 -3.14 1.29 -10.86
CA ASN A 190 -2.91 1.02 -12.29
C ASN A 190 -1.91 2.01 -12.90
N VAL A 191 -1.05 2.62 -12.08
CA VAL A 191 0.17 3.31 -12.50
C VAL A 191 1.39 2.66 -11.83
N ARG A 192 2.60 3.00 -12.28
CA ARG A 192 3.87 2.43 -11.74
C ARG A 192 4.53 3.31 -10.68
N PHE A 193 4.34 4.63 -10.78
CA PHE A 193 5.02 5.66 -10.01
C PHE A 193 4.01 6.68 -9.46
N PHE A 194 4.20 7.08 -8.21
CA PHE A 194 3.43 8.12 -7.54
C PHE A 194 4.38 9.12 -6.89
N GLY A 195 4.37 10.36 -7.39
CA GLY A 195 5.30 11.40 -7.00
C GLY A 195 5.08 12.66 -7.84
N SER A 196 6.02 13.60 -7.75
CA SER A 196 6.07 14.79 -8.61
C SER A 196 6.22 14.40 -10.09
N LYS A 197 5.98 15.36 -11.00
CA LYS A 197 6.14 15.11 -12.43
C LYS A 197 7.59 14.76 -12.76
N GLU A 198 8.52 15.44 -12.10
CA GLU A 198 9.96 15.27 -12.22
C GLU A 198 10.36 13.86 -11.77
N PHE A 199 9.86 13.41 -10.62
CA PHE A 199 10.07 12.04 -10.14
C PHE A 199 9.53 11.01 -11.11
N ILE A 200 8.29 11.19 -11.60
CA ILE A 200 7.68 10.27 -12.55
C ILE A 200 8.52 10.19 -13.83
N SER A 201 8.92 11.34 -14.40
CA SER A 201 9.75 11.39 -15.61
C SER A 201 11.09 10.69 -15.42
N GLN A 202 11.76 10.94 -14.29
CA GLN A 202 13.01 10.28 -13.93
C GLN A 202 12.84 8.75 -13.86
N MET A 203 11.79 8.27 -13.19
CA MET A 203 11.54 6.83 -13.07
C MET A 203 11.12 6.19 -14.41
N GLU A 204 10.40 6.92 -15.27
CA GLU A 204 10.09 6.43 -16.63
C GLU A 204 11.37 6.20 -17.45
N GLU A 205 12.33 7.13 -17.34
CA GLU A 205 13.63 7.05 -18.00
C GLU A 205 14.52 5.95 -17.40
N GLU A 206 14.65 5.90 -16.07
CA GLU A 206 15.49 4.90 -15.39
C GLU A 206 15.04 3.46 -15.70
N PHE A 207 13.74 3.20 -15.63
CA PHE A 207 13.19 1.86 -15.84
C PHE A 207 12.76 1.58 -17.28
N GLN A 208 12.92 2.55 -18.19
CA GLN A 208 12.52 2.44 -19.60
C GLN A 208 11.06 1.98 -19.77
N VAL A 209 10.16 2.56 -18.98
CA VAL A 209 8.73 2.22 -18.95
C VAL A 209 7.85 3.47 -18.84
N LYS A 210 6.61 3.40 -19.32
CA LYS A 210 5.60 4.44 -19.05
C LYS A 210 4.88 4.22 -17.73
N ASN A 211 4.56 5.32 -17.04
CA ASN A 211 3.86 5.28 -15.76
C ASN A 211 2.44 4.73 -15.92
N THR A 212 1.75 5.12 -16.98
CA THR A 212 0.41 4.61 -17.33
C THR A 212 0.50 3.43 -18.30
N GLN A 213 -0.56 2.60 -18.32
CA GLN A 213 -0.70 1.62 -19.40
C GLN A 213 -1.04 2.32 -20.72
N ALA A 214 -0.46 1.86 -21.83
CA ALA A 214 -0.92 2.22 -23.15
C ALA A 214 -2.42 1.87 -23.31
N ARG A 215 -3.20 2.75 -23.95
CA ARG A 215 -4.61 2.49 -24.26
C ARG A 215 -4.72 1.22 -25.10
N ARG A 216 -5.65 0.33 -24.74
CA ARG A 216 -5.98 -0.86 -25.54
C ARG A 216 -6.74 -0.47 -26.81
N GLY A 217 -6.38 -1.07 -27.94
CA GLY A 217 -7.10 -0.98 -29.21
C GLY A 217 -6.15 -1.13 -30.42
N ARG A 218 -6.70 -1.42 -31.60
CA ARG A 218 -5.98 -1.29 -32.88
C ARG A 218 -5.39 0.13 -32.96
N PRO A 219 -4.12 0.31 -33.36
CA PRO A 219 -3.59 1.65 -33.63
C PRO A 219 -4.57 2.40 -34.54
N LYS A 220 -4.85 3.68 -34.25
CA LYS A 220 -5.64 4.49 -35.18
C LYS A 220 -4.93 4.42 -36.54
N ARG A 221 -5.66 4.03 -37.58
CA ARG A 221 -5.14 4.02 -38.94
C ARG A 221 -4.85 5.48 -39.28
N ASP A 222 -3.59 5.83 -39.50
CA ASP A 222 -3.24 7.15 -40.01
C ASP A 222 -3.92 7.31 -41.36
N ASN A 223 -4.86 8.25 -41.47
CA ASN A 223 -5.41 8.67 -42.77
C ASN A 223 -4.32 9.45 -43.51
N LYS A 224 -3.29 8.74 -43.99
CA LYS A 224 -2.42 9.21 -45.08
C LYS A 224 -3.01 8.75 -46.40
N HIS A 225 -4.14 9.31 -46.81
CA HIS A 225 -4.54 9.36 -48.21
C HIS A 225 -4.95 10.81 -48.49
N SER A 226 -3.93 11.62 -48.77
CA SER A 226 -4.06 12.86 -49.52
C SER A 226 -3.61 12.54 -50.93
N ILE A 227 -4.57 12.27 -51.82
CA ILE A 227 -4.58 12.65 -53.24
C ILE A 227 -6.03 12.92 -53.58
#